data_AF-A0A8S3XB74-F1
#
_entry.id   AF-A0A8S3XB74-F1
#
_cell.length_a   1.000
_cell.length_b   1.000
_cell.length_c   1.000
_cell.angle_alpha   90.00
_cell.angle_beta   90.00
_cell.angle_gamma   90.00
#
_symmetry.space_group_name_H-M   'P 1'
#
loop_
_entity.id
_entity.type
_entity.pdbx_description
1 polymer ?
#
loop_
_entity_poly.entity_id
_entity_poly.type
_entity_poly.pdbx_seq_one_letter_code
_entity_poly.pdbx_strand_id
1 'polypeptide(L)'
;MTSPSGWWELSGDLVRKACGVRAALAARALLTWLNEAVDACAQLPTEQEYSLRCIFPALRQAKPNDDSTKDWFLQLMARTQVAFKETEDESAKLYLCDVFMLSVIVFSGIWTFEPDIEVLIRSRACRQALLPAAAATLLAREPWTHCTLQMLEWLSHTRTATSDASMAQCCQRALLALRHTEHFTTHKIWIRLESHFAVTDASNSDD
;
A
#
# COMPACT_ATOMS: atom_id res chain seq x y z
N MET A 1 7.84 24.78 -11.33
CA MET A 1 8.23 23.35 -11.42
C MET A 1 7.34 22.54 -10.50
N THR A 2 6.78 21.42 -10.95
CA THR A 2 5.90 20.53 -10.15
C THR A 2 6.59 19.24 -9.70
N SER A 3 7.92 19.19 -9.88
CA SER A 3 8.78 18.08 -9.46
C SER A 3 9.48 18.45 -8.15
N PRO A 4 9.13 17.80 -7.02
CA PRO A 4 9.72 18.07 -5.72
C PRO A 4 11.23 17.82 -5.66
N SER A 5 11.75 16.90 -6.48
CA SER A 5 13.20 16.58 -6.52
C SER A 5 14.06 17.72 -7.06
N GLY A 6 13.47 18.70 -7.75
CA GLY A 6 14.16 19.89 -8.23
C GLY A 6 14.08 21.09 -7.29
N TRP A 7 13.53 20.94 -6.08
CA TRP A 7 13.38 22.05 -5.14
C TRP A 7 14.52 22.09 -4.13
N TRP A 8 14.99 23.30 -3.85
CA TRP A 8 15.99 23.54 -2.81
C TRP A 8 15.43 23.29 -1.41
N GLU A 9 14.15 23.60 -1.19
CA GLU A 9 13.43 23.36 0.06
C GLU A 9 12.05 22.75 -0.21
N LEU A 10 11.70 21.70 0.56
CA LEU A 10 10.36 21.12 0.56
C LEU A 10 9.47 21.91 1.51
N SER A 11 8.55 22.71 0.98
CA SER A 11 7.49 23.35 1.77
C SER A 11 6.16 22.65 1.57
N GLY A 12 5.37 22.52 2.63
CA GLY A 12 4.07 21.83 2.59
C GLY A 12 3.13 22.41 1.51
N ASP A 13 3.06 23.73 1.38
CA ASP A 13 2.23 24.39 0.37
C ASP A 13 2.67 24.07 -1.07
N LEU A 14 3.97 24.00 -1.33
CA LEU A 14 4.48 23.59 -2.64
C LEU A 14 4.16 22.12 -2.90
N VAL A 15 4.36 21.25 -1.91
CA VAL A 15 4.07 19.80 -2.01
C VAL A 15 2.57 19.55 -2.25
N ARG A 16 1.66 20.26 -1.57
CA ARG A 16 0.20 20.16 -1.84
C ARG A 16 -0.14 20.51 -3.29
N LYS A 17 0.42 21.61 -3.80
CA LYS A 17 0.20 22.04 -5.19
C LYS A 17 0.75 21.01 -6.18
N ALA A 18 1.97 20.52 -5.96
CA ALA A 18 2.54 19.48 -6.81
C ALA A 18 1.72 18.18 -6.76
N CYS A 19 1.30 17.74 -5.57
CA CYS A 19 0.48 16.55 -5.39
C CYS A 19 -0.84 16.66 -6.17
N GLY A 20 -1.55 17.79 -6.05
CA GLY A 20 -2.79 18.03 -6.79
C GLY A 20 -2.59 18.00 -8.31
N VAL A 21 -1.56 18.68 -8.83
CA VAL A 21 -1.28 18.70 -10.28
C VAL A 21 -0.88 17.32 -10.78
N ARG A 22 0.03 16.62 -10.09
CA ARG A 22 0.53 15.31 -10.51
C ARG A 22 -0.54 14.23 -10.41
N ALA A 23 -1.41 14.29 -9.41
CA ALA A 23 -2.56 13.41 -9.34
C ALA A 23 -3.57 13.67 -10.46
N ALA A 24 -3.83 14.93 -10.80
CA ALA A 24 -4.68 15.26 -11.94
C ALA A 24 -4.08 14.79 -13.28
N LEU A 25 -2.76 14.85 -13.44
CA LEU A 25 -2.06 14.28 -14.59
C LEU A 25 -2.14 12.75 -14.60
N ALA A 26 -1.91 12.10 -13.46
CA ALA A 26 -2.00 10.66 -13.31
C ALA A 26 -3.39 10.13 -13.69
N ALA A 27 -4.46 10.83 -13.28
CA ALA A 27 -5.84 10.51 -13.62
C ALA A 27 -6.15 10.56 -15.13
N ARG A 28 -5.32 11.25 -15.92
CA ARG A 28 -5.49 11.45 -17.37
C ARG A 28 -4.44 10.72 -18.21
N ALA A 29 -3.42 10.15 -17.58
CA ALA A 29 -2.26 9.58 -18.24
C ALA A 29 -1.79 8.32 -17.50
N LEU A 30 -0.61 8.36 -16.89
CA LEU A 30 0.03 7.22 -16.22
C LEU A 30 0.16 7.46 -14.72
N LEU A 31 -0.06 6.42 -13.93
CA LEU A 31 0.09 6.48 -12.47
C LEU A 31 1.51 6.79 -12.00
N THR A 32 2.52 6.59 -12.86
CA THR A 32 3.92 6.97 -12.59
C THR A 32 4.10 8.45 -12.25
N TRP A 33 3.16 9.32 -12.66
CA TRP A 33 3.15 10.72 -12.25
C TRP A 33 3.01 10.92 -10.72
N LEU A 34 2.41 9.95 -10.01
CA LEU A 34 2.27 9.96 -8.55
C LEU A 34 3.60 9.71 -7.83
N ASN A 35 4.57 9.07 -8.49
CA ASN A 35 5.74 8.49 -7.84
C ASN A 35 6.55 9.53 -7.03
N GLU A 36 6.86 10.68 -7.63
CA GLU A 36 7.58 11.76 -6.96
C GLU A 36 6.74 12.44 -5.86
N ALA A 37 5.43 12.54 -6.04
CA ALA A 37 4.56 13.14 -5.03
C ALA A 37 4.45 12.24 -3.80
N VAL A 38 4.37 10.92 -4.00
CA VAL A 38 4.38 9.94 -2.92
C VAL A 38 5.69 10.03 -2.13
N ASP A 39 6.84 10.05 -2.79
CA ASP A 39 8.14 10.14 -2.10
C ASP A 39 8.28 11.44 -1.30
N ALA A 40 7.88 12.57 -1.87
CA ALA A 40 7.92 13.86 -1.19
C ALA A 40 6.99 13.91 0.02
N CYS A 41 5.78 13.34 -0.08
CA CYS A 41 4.82 13.32 1.02
C CYS A 41 5.20 12.30 2.11
N ALA A 42 5.96 11.24 1.77
CA ALA A 42 6.44 10.28 2.76
C ALA A 42 7.29 10.96 3.84
N GLN A 43 8.05 12.00 3.46
CA GLN A 43 8.90 12.79 4.36
C GLN A 43 8.17 13.93 5.09
N LEU A 44 6.88 14.13 4.82
CA LEU A 44 6.09 15.25 5.37
C LEU A 44 4.76 14.73 5.96
N PRO A 45 4.75 14.28 7.23
CA PRO A 45 3.57 13.68 7.87
C PRO A 45 2.30 14.54 7.79
N THR A 46 2.44 15.87 7.85
CA THR A 46 1.30 16.80 7.75
C THR A 46 0.61 16.80 6.38
N GLU A 47 1.28 16.30 5.35
CA GLU A 47 0.82 16.31 3.96
C GLU A 47 0.30 14.96 3.47
N GLN A 48 0.53 13.89 4.25
CA GLN A 48 0.16 12.52 3.89
C GLN A 48 -1.34 12.32 3.69
N GLU A 49 -2.19 12.92 4.53
CA GLU A 49 -3.65 12.80 4.35
C GLU A 49 -4.12 13.52 3.08
N TYR A 50 -3.57 14.71 2.82
CA TYR A 50 -3.90 15.48 1.62
C TYR A 50 -3.46 14.72 0.36
N SER A 51 -2.29 14.09 0.38
CA SER A 51 -1.83 13.32 -0.77
C SER A 51 -2.71 12.12 -1.05
N LEU A 52 -3.20 11.40 -0.03
CA LEU A 52 -4.16 10.30 -0.20
C LEU A 52 -5.47 10.79 -0.86
N ARG A 53 -5.96 11.99 -0.47
CA ARG A 53 -7.11 12.62 -1.14
C ARG A 53 -6.87 12.87 -2.63
N CYS A 54 -5.67 13.30 -2.99
CA CYS A 54 -5.30 13.53 -4.39
C CYS A 54 -5.13 12.22 -5.16
N ILE A 55 -4.50 11.21 -4.55
CA ILE A 55 -4.22 9.91 -5.18
C ILE A 55 -5.51 9.15 -5.49
N PHE A 56 -6.51 9.18 -4.60
CA PHE A 56 -7.74 8.40 -4.75
C PHE A 56 -8.47 8.61 -6.10
N PRO A 57 -8.77 9.84 -6.56
CA PRO A 57 -9.33 10.08 -7.88
C PRO A 57 -8.46 9.54 -9.03
N ALA A 58 -7.13 9.62 -8.92
CA ALA A 58 -6.23 9.11 -9.95
C ALA A 58 -6.32 7.59 -10.08
N LEU A 59 -6.33 6.89 -8.94
CA LEU A 59 -6.49 5.44 -8.90
C LEU A 59 -7.86 4.99 -9.46
N ARG A 60 -8.92 5.77 -9.21
CA ARG A 60 -10.27 5.46 -9.73
C ARG A 60 -10.37 5.56 -11.24
N GLN A 61 -9.60 6.45 -11.86
CA GLN A 61 -9.62 6.64 -13.32
C GLN A 61 -8.69 5.67 -14.04
N ALA A 62 -7.72 5.09 -13.32
CA ALA A 62 -6.88 4.04 -13.87
C ALA A 62 -7.71 2.79 -14.17
N LYS A 63 -7.40 2.13 -15.30
CA LYS A 63 -7.99 0.85 -15.66
C LYS A 63 -7.23 -0.25 -14.90
N PRO A 64 -7.85 -0.95 -13.94
CA PRO A 64 -7.12 -1.87 -13.06
C PRO A 64 -6.42 -3.02 -13.80
N ASN A 65 -6.96 -3.47 -14.93
CA ASN A 65 -6.43 -4.63 -15.64
C ASN A 65 -5.39 -4.28 -16.71
N ASP A 66 -5.16 -2.99 -16.98
CA ASP A 66 -4.15 -2.55 -17.96
C ASP A 66 -2.74 -2.83 -17.42
N ASP A 67 -1.83 -3.21 -18.33
CA ASP A 67 -0.44 -3.53 -17.97
C ASP A 67 0.28 -2.37 -17.29
N SER A 68 0.04 -1.13 -17.75
CA SER A 68 0.63 0.07 -17.15
C SER A 68 0.21 0.28 -15.69
N THR A 69 -1.02 -0.08 -15.32
CA THR A 69 -1.51 -0.01 -13.94
C THR A 69 -0.84 -1.06 -13.06
N LYS A 70 -0.71 -2.29 -13.57
CA LYS A 70 -0.06 -3.40 -12.87
C LYS A 70 1.44 -3.15 -12.69
N ASP A 71 2.12 -2.66 -13.72
CA ASP A 71 3.53 -2.28 -13.68
C ASP A 71 3.77 -1.19 -12.63
N TRP A 72 2.93 -0.16 -12.61
CA TRP A 72 3.01 0.88 -11.59
C TRP A 72 2.78 0.31 -10.18
N PHE A 73 1.82 -0.59 -10.01
CA PHE A 73 1.56 -1.22 -8.72
C PHE A 73 2.75 -2.06 -8.23
N LEU A 74 3.39 -2.83 -9.11
CA LEU A 74 4.61 -3.57 -8.79
C LEU A 74 5.77 -2.63 -8.46
N GLN A 75 5.91 -1.50 -9.17
CA GLN A 75 6.89 -0.47 -8.82
C GLN A 75 6.63 0.12 -7.44
N LEU A 76 5.36 0.41 -7.09
CA LEU A 76 4.99 0.89 -5.75
C LEU A 76 5.41 -0.10 -4.67
N MET A 77 5.17 -1.40 -4.87
CA MET A 77 5.59 -2.46 -3.95
C MET A 77 7.11 -2.49 -3.77
N ALA A 78 7.86 -2.48 -4.86
CA ALA A 78 9.32 -2.47 -4.84
C ALA A 78 9.88 -1.24 -4.12
N ARG A 79 9.33 -0.04 -4.41
CA ARG A 79 9.74 1.21 -3.76
C ARG A 79 9.45 1.20 -2.27
N THR A 80 8.32 0.62 -1.86
CA THR A 80 7.98 0.48 -0.44
C THR A 80 8.97 -0.45 0.29
N GLN A 81 9.37 -1.55 -0.35
CA GLN A 81 10.36 -2.46 0.22
C GLN A 81 11.76 -1.83 0.32
N VAL A 82 12.16 -1.01 -0.65
CA VAL A 82 13.41 -0.23 -0.59
C VAL A 82 13.34 0.77 0.56
N ALA A 83 12.25 1.54 0.66
CA ALA A 83 12.06 2.50 1.74
C ALA A 83 12.13 1.84 3.12
N PHE A 84 11.57 0.64 3.31
CA PHE A 84 11.67 -0.07 4.59
C PHE A 84 13.10 -0.38 5.04
N LYS A 85 14.05 -0.47 4.10
CA LYS A 85 15.47 -0.69 4.38
C LYS A 85 16.25 0.62 4.55
N GLU A 86 15.87 1.66 3.82
CA GLU A 86 16.61 2.91 3.74
C GLU A 86 16.16 3.96 4.76
N THR A 87 14.91 3.89 5.24
CA THR A 87 14.40 4.81 6.26
C THR A 87 14.12 4.10 7.59
N GLU A 88 14.49 4.74 8.68
CA GLU A 88 14.08 4.36 10.04
C GLU A 88 12.77 5.06 10.45
N ASP A 89 12.30 6.05 9.67
CA ASP A 89 11.07 6.78 9.96
C ASP A 89 9.83 5.91 9.72
N GLU A 90 9.25 5.43 10.82
CA GLU A 90 8.04 4.62 10.82
C GLU A 90 6.85 5.36 10.18
N SER A 91 6.76 6.69 10.32
CA SER A 91 5.67 7.46 9.74
C SER A 91 5.68 7.42 8.21
N ALA A 92 6.87 7.48 7.61
CA ALA A 92 7.07 7.32 6.18
C ALA A 92 6.71 5.90 5.73
N LYS A 93 7.14 4.87 6.47
CA LYS A 93 6.80 3.46 6.18
C LYS A 93 5.29 3.23 6.17
N LEU A 94 4.60 3.69 7.22
CA LEU A 94 3.16 3.52 7.36
C LEU A 94 2.38 4.27 6.29
N TYR A 95 2.86 5.44 5.85
CA TYR A 95 2.28 6.16 4.74
C TYR A 95 2.41 5.42 3.41
N LEU A 96 3.56 4.81 3.12
CA LEU A 96 3.72 3.98 1.92
C LEU A 96 2.78 2.76 1.96
N CYS A 97 2.61 2.14 3.13
CA CYS A 97 1.58 1.13 3.34
C CYS A 97 0.17 1.68 3.07
N ASP A 98 -0.14 2.90 3.49
CA ASP A 98 -1.44 3.53 3.23
C ASP A 98 -1.71 3.72 1.74
N VAL A 99 -0.72 4.20 0.97
CA VAL A 99 -0.83 4.34 -0.50
C VAL A 99 -1.04 2.97 -1.16
N PHE A 100 -0.30 1.95 -0.70
CA PHE A 100 -0.47 0.58 -1.17
C PHE A 100 -1.88 0.04 -0.87
N MET A 101 -2.34 0.13 0.38
CA MET A 101 -3.66 -0.37 0.78
C MET A 101 -4.77 0.34 0.01
N LEU A 102 -4.67 1.67 -0.13
CA LEU A 102 -5.62 2.44 -0.92
C LEU A 102 -5.65 1.96 -2.39
N SER A 103 -4.50 1.66 -2.97
CA SER A 103 -4.40 1.13 -4.34
C SER A 103 -5.08 -0.23 -4.48
N VAL A 104 -4.81 -1.18 -3.56
CA VAL A 104 -5.46 -2.51 -3.55
C VAL A 104 -6.98 -2.38 -3.39
N ILE A 105 -7.44 -1.53 -2.47
CA ILE A 105 -8.87 -1.28 -2.22
C ILE A 105 -9.54 -0.65 -3.46
N VAL A 106 -8.90 0.31 -4.11
CA VAL A 106 -9.45 0.95 -5.30
C VAL A 106 -9.49 -0.01 -6.49
N PHE A 107 -8.39 -0.71 -6.79
CA PHE A 107 -8.31 -1.62 -7.93
C PHE A 107 -9.19 -2.86 -7.77
N SER A 108 -9.38 -3.37 -6.55
CA SER A 108 -10.33 -4.46 -6.26
C SER A 108 -11.79 -4.02 -6.40
N GLY A 109 -12.08 -2.71 -6.35
CA GLY A 109 -13.43 -2.16 -6.39
C GLY A 109 -14.17 -2.19 -5.04
N ILE A 110 -13.55 -2.68 -3.97
CA ILE A 110 -14.19 -2.80 -2.65
C ILE A 110 -14.57 -1.44 -2.06
N TRP A 111 -13.85 -0.37 -2.43
CA TRP A 111 -14.19 0.99 -2.01
C TRP A 111 -15.64 1.40 -2.32
N THR A 112 -16.31 0.76 -3.29
CA THR A 112 -17.70 1.09 -3.66
C THR A 112 -18.72 0.70 -2.57
N PHE A 113 -18.33 -0.17 -1.63
CA PHE A 113 -19.15 -0.54 -0.48
C PHE A 113 -18.99 0.42 0.72
N GLU A 114 -18.01 1.33 0.68
CA GLU A 114 -17.82 2.35 1.72
C GLU A 114 -18.64 3.59 1.35
N PRO A 115 -19.72 3.91 2.09
CA PRO A 115 -20.57 5.06 1.80
C PRO A 115 -19.83 6.39 1.98
N ASP A 116 -18.85 6.46 2.88
CA ASP A 116 -18.06 7.67 3.12
C ASP A 116 -16.60 7.49 2.70
N ILE A 117 -16.30 7.97 1.50
CA ILE A 117 -14.95 7.95 0.94
C ILE A 117 -13.94 8.73 1.80
N GLU A 118 -14.38 9.76 2.54
CA GLU A 118 -13.46 10.48 3.42
C GLU A 118 -13.01 9.59 4.59
N VAL A 119 -13.84 8.64 5.05
CA VAL A 119 -13.42 7.65 6.05
C VAL A 119 -12.31 6.77 5.50
N LEU A 120 -12.45 6.28 4.27
CA LEU A 120 -11.40 5.49 3.62
C LEU A 120 -10.07 6.26 3.50
N ILE A 121 -10.13 7.57 3.24
CA ILE A 121 -8.94 8.42 3.07
C ILE A 121 -8.31 8.79 4.42
N ARG A 122 -9.10 9.16 5.43
CA ARG A 122 -8.59 9.63 6.73
C ARG A 122 -8.23 8.48 7.67
N SER A 123 -8.97 7.36 7.60
CA SER A 123 -8.82 6.26 8.57
C SER A 123 -7.93 5.14 8.03
N ARG A 124 -6.71 5.05 8.58
CA ARG A 124 -5.84 3.88 8.38
C ARG A 124 -6.52 2.59 8.83
N ALA A 125 -7.24 2.63 9.95
CA ALA A 125 -7.96 1.47 10.46
C ALA A 125 -9.01 0.96 9.46
N CYS A 126 -9.72 1.85 8.77
CA CYS A 126 -10.63 1.48 7.68
C CYS A 126 -9.89 0.76 6.55
N ARG A 127 -8.77 1.32 6.08
CA ARG A 127 -7.94 0.68 5.04
C ARG A 127 -7.43 -0.70 5.47
N GLN A 128 -6.92 -0.81 6.70
CA GLN A 128 -6.44 -2.07 7.28
C GLN A 128 -7.56 -3.12 7.37
N ALA A 129 -8.78 -2.72 7.71
CA ALA A 129 -9.93 -3.62 7.79
C ALA A 129 -10.39 -4.13 6.41
N LEU A 130 -10.31 -3.29 5.38
CA LEU A 130 -10.73 -3.64 4.02
C LEU A 130 -9.66 -4.42 3.24
N LEU A 131 -8.38 -4.28 3.59
CA LEU A 131 -7.27 -4.89 2.88
C LEU A 131 -7.43 -6.40 2.61
N PRO A 132 -7.83 -7.26 3.59
CA PRO A 132 -7.89 -8.69 3.34
C PRO A 132 -8.89 -9.07 2.24
N ALA A 133 -10.09 -8.49 2.28
CA ALA A 133 -11.11 -8.72 1.26
C ALA A 133 -10.67 -8.14 -0.09
N ALA A 134 -10.04 -6.96 -0.07
CA ALA A 134 -9.61 -6.25 -1.28
C ALA A 134 -8.51 -7.02 -2.00
N ALA A 135 -7.53 -7.53 -1.27
CA ALA A 135 -6.45 -8.34 -1.82
C ALA A 135 -6.98 -9.65 -2.43
N ALA A 136 -7.85 -10.37 -1.72
CA ALA A 136 -8.47 -11.59 -2.24
C ALA A 136 -9.29 -11.33 -3.51
N THR A 137 -10.09 -10.25 -3.52
CA THR A 137 -10.91 -9.87 -4.67
C THR A 137 -10.06 -9.44 -5.86
N LEU A 138 -8.96 -8.71 -5.63
CA LEU A 138 -8.06 -8.28 -6.68
C LEU A 138 -7.36 -9.48 -7.33
N LEU A 139 -6.76 -10.35 -6.53
CA LEU A 139 -5.96 -11.49 -7.02
C LEU A 139 -6.80 -12.65 -7.56
N ALA A 140 -8.11 -12.69 -7.26
CA ALA A 140 -9.03 -13.62 -7.92
C ALA A 140 -9.25 -13.28 -9.41
N ARG A 141 -8.87 -12.08 -9.86
CA ARG A 141 -9.00 -11.68 -11.27
C ARG A 141 -7.85 -12.24 -12.07
N GLU A 142 -8.17 -12.87 -13.21
CA GLU A 142 -7.19 -13.49 -14.11
C GLU A 142 -6.01 -12.56 -14.49
N PRO A 143 -6.22 -11.27 -14.83
CA PRO A 143 -5.13 -10.34 -15.11
C PRO A 143 -4.16 -10.07 -13.96
N TRP A 144 -4.51 -10.41 -12.71
CA TRP A 144 -3.72 -10.13 -11.51
C TRP A 144 -3.05 -11.38 -10.92
N THR A 145 -3.37 -12.56 -11.44
CA THR A 145 -2.87 -13.84 -10.92
C THR A 145 -1.34 -13.91 -10.91
N HIS A 146 -0.67 -13.36 -11.93
CA HIS A 146 0.80 -13.31 -12.02
C HIS A 146 1.47 -12.41 -10.97
N CYS A 147 0.72 -11.51 -10.31
CA CYS A 147 1.21 -10.67 -9.22
C CYS A 147 1.04 -11.32 -7.83
N THR A 148 0.42 -12.51 -7.77
CA THR A 148 0.04 -13.15 -6.50
C THR A 148 1.27 -13.43 -5.63
N LEU A 149 2.35 -13.95 -6.21
CA LEU A 149 3.56 -14.27 -5.45
C LEU A 149 4.18 -13.01 -4.84
N GLN A 150 4.33 -11.96 -5.65
CA GLN A 150 4.88 -10.68 -5.22
C GLN A 150 4.02 -10.08 -4.10
N MET A 151 2.68 -10.18 -4.20
CA MET A 151 1.76 -9.74 -3.14
C MET A 151 1.99 -10.51 -1.83
N LEU A 152 2.08 -11.83 -1.89
CA LEU A 152 2.31 -12.68 -0.71
C LEU A 152 3.65 -12.38 -0.05
N GLU A 153 4.71 -12.19 -0.83
CA GLU A 153 6.04 -11.82 -0.32
C GLU A 153 6.03 -10.43 0.29
N TRP A 154 5.39 -9.46 -0.36
CA TRP A 154 5.27 -8.10 0.15
C TRP A 154 4.50 -8.05 1.47
N LEU A 155 3.36 -8.74 1.58
CA LEU A 155 2.59 -8.82 2.82
C LEU A 155 3.39 -9.49 3.94
N SER A 156 4.11 -10.57 3.62
CA SER A 156 4.95 -11.29 4.59
C SER A 156 6.08 -10.41 5.12
N HIS A 157 6.74 -9.66 4.24
CA HIS A 157 7.82 -8.74 4.61
C HIS A 157 7.29 -7.54 5.40
N THR A 158 6.22 -6.91 4.95
CA THR A 158 5.63 -5.72 5.59
C THR A 158 5.18 -6.02 7.02
N ARG A 159 4.65 -7.22 7.25
CA ARG A 159 4.27 -7.71 8.59
C ARG A 159 5.42 -7.64 9.59
N THR A 160 6.66 -7.87 9.15
CA THR A 160 7.84 -7.89 10.04
C THR A 160 8.68 -6.62 9.96
N ALA A 161 8.50 -5.81 8.91
CA ALA A 161 9.30 -4.61 8.65
C ALA A 161 8.74 -3.34 9.32
N THR A 162 7.50 -3.40 9.80
CA THR A 162 6.82 -2.30 10.50
C THR A 162 6.74 -2.61 12.00
N SER A 163 6.83 -1.57 12.82
CA SER A 163 6.66 -1.70 14.28
C SER A 163 5.19 -1.58 14.71
N ASP A 164 4.31 -1.15 13.80
CA ASP A 164 2.87 -1.06 14.04
C ASP A 164 2.19 -2.44 14.08
N ALA A 165 1.72 -2.82 15.27
CA ALA A 165 1.02 -4.09 15.49
C ALA A 165 -0.25 -4.22 14.62
N SER A 166 -0.96 -3.11 14.38
CA SER A 166 -2.18 -3.11 13.55
C SER A 166 -1.86 -3.43 12.08
N MET A 167 -0.76 -2.87 11.55
CA MET A 167 -0.24 -3.19 10.23
C MET A 167 0.18 -4.66 10.13
N ALA A 168 0.93 -5.17 11.11
CA ALA A 168 1.30 -6.57 11.15
C ALA A 168 0.07 -7.49 11.13
N GLN A 169 -0.95 -7.15 11.93
CA GLN A 169 -2.20 -7.91 11.99
C GLN A 169 -3.01 -7.82 10.69
N CYS A 170 -3.08 -6.66 10.02
CA CYS A 170 -3.80 -6.56 8.76
C CYS A 170 -3.10 -7.33 7.63
N CYS A 171 -1.76 -7.29 7.58
CA CYS A 171 -0.97 -8.12 6.66
C CYS A 171 -1.20 -9.61 6.93
N GLN A 172 -1.23 -10.03 8.19
CA GLN A 172 -1.56 -11.41 8.59
C GLN A 172 -2.94 -11.82 8.06
N ARG A 173 -3.96 -11.00 8.26
CA ARG A 173 -5.33 -11.29 7.80
C ARG A 173 -5.41 -11.35 6.29
N ALA A 174 -4.69 -10.48 5.58
CA ALA A 174 -4.61 -10.51 4.12
C ALA A 174 -3.92 -11.78 3.60
N LEU A 175 -2.83 -12.22 4.23
CA LEU A 175 -2.18 -13.50 3.90
C LEU A 175 -3.13 -14.68 4.09
N LEU A 176 -3.88 -14.71 5.20
CA LEU A 176 -4.89 -15.75 5.46
C LEU A 176 -6.04 -15.72 4.45
N ALA A 177 -6.47 -14.54 3.99
CA ALA A 177 -7.48 -14.42 2.95
C ALA A 177 -6.99 -14.99 1.60
N LEU A 178 -5.68 -14.97 1.37
CA LEU A 178 -5.03 -15.50 0.16
C LEU A 178 -4.59 -16.97 0.28
N ARG A 179 -4.91 -17.66 1.38
CA ARG A 179 -4.48 -19.06 1.63
C ARG A 179 -4.90 -20.07 0.56
N HIS A 180 -5.92 -19.74 -0.23
CA HIS A 180 -6.46 -20.60 -1.28
C HIS A 180 -5.70 -20.50 -2.61
N THR A 181 -4.78 -19.55 -2.73
CA THR A 181 -3.96 -19.38 -3.93
C THR A 181 -2.89 -20.48 -4.02
N GLU A 182 -2.61 -20.99 -5.22
CA GLU A 182 -1.61 -22.05 -5.43
C GLU A 182 -0.22 -21.64 -4.90
N HIS A 183 0.17 -20.39 -5.15
CA HIS A 183 1.43 -19.83 -4.68
C HIS A 183 1.58 -19.87 -3.15
N PHE A 184 0.48 -19.77 -2.39
CA PHE A 184 0.53 -19.81 -0.93
C PHE A 184 1.08 -21.16 -0.43
N THR A 185 0.61 -22.26 -1.01
CA THR A 185 1.05 -23.62 -0.69
C THR A 185 2.46 -23.87 -1.21
N THR A 186 2.71 -23.55 -2.49
CA THR A 186 3.99 -23.84 -3.16
C THR A 186 5.17 -23.11 -2.52
N HIS A 187 4.97 -21.86 -2.08
CA HIS A 187 6.04 -21.05 -1.48
C HIS A 187 6.12 -21.16 0.05
N LYS A 188 5.41 -22.14 0.65
CA LYS A 188 5.42 -22.45 2.08
C LYS A 188 5.14 -21.22 2.95
N ILE A 189 4.22 -20.35 2.50
CA ILE A 189 3.87 -19.12 3.22
C ILE A 189 3.32 -19.47 4.61
N TRP A 190 2.57 -20.56 4.73
CA TRP A 190 2.06 -21.07 6.01
C TRP A 190 3.14 -21.28 7.07
N ILE A 191 4.30 -21.85 6.69
CA ILE A 191 5.40 -22.11 7.63
C ILE A 191 5.99 -20.80 8.18
N ARG A 192 6.09 -19.76 7.34
CA ARG A 192 6.55 -18.42 7.76
C ARG A 192 5.53 -17.71 8.66
N LEU A 193 4.25 -18.11 8.57
CA LEU A 193 3.22 -17.62 9.47
C LEU A 193 3.34 -18.30 10.84
N GLU A 194 3.47 -19.62 10.87
CA GLU A 194 3.59 -20.45 12.09
C GLU A 194 4.82 -20.12 12.92
N SER A 195 5.98 -19.91 12.28
CA SER A 195 7.22 -19.58 12.99
C SER A 195 7.12 -18.31 13.84
N HIS A 196 6.20 -17.40 13.51
CA HIS A 196 5.97 -16.18 14.30
C HIS A 196 5.06 -16.39 15.51
N PHE A 197 4.08 -17.31 15.44
CA PHE A 197 3.25 -17.65 16.59
C PHE A 197 4.09 -18.32 17.69
N ALA A 198 5.01 -19.21 17.31
CA ALA A 198 5.93 -19.84 18.25
C ALA A 198 6.84 -18.86 19.00
N VAL A 199 7.21 -17.73 18.36
CA VAL A 199 8.06 -16.69 18.98
C VAL A 199 7.25 -15.80 19.93
N THR A 200 5.97 -15.54 19.63
CA THR A 200 5.11 -14.69 20.49
C THR A 200 4.63 -15.42 21.74
N ASP A 201 4.44 -16.75 21.66
CA ASP A 201 4.11 -17.56 22.83
C ASP A 201 5.31 -17.70 23.80
N ALA A 202 6.54 -17.75 23.27
CA ALA A 202 7.75 -17.82 24.10
C ALA A 202 8.06 -16.50 24.84
N SER A 203 7.70 -15.34 24.28
CA SER A 203 7.88 -14.04 24.95
C SER A 203 6.85 -13.75 26.04
N ASN A 204 5.72 -14.46 26.04
CA ASN A 204 4.65 -14.32 27.04
C ASN A 204 4.76 -15.35 28.18
N SER A 205 5.74 -16.25 28.15
CA SER A 205 5.96 -17.26 29.18
C SER A 205 7.08 -16.92 30.18
N ASP A 206 7.72 -15.75 30.02
CA ASP A 206 8.84 -15.27 30.85
C ASP A 206 8.45 -14.10 31.80
N ASP A 207 7.16 -13.78 31.93
CA ASP A 207 6.59 -12.88 32.96
C ASP A 207 5.76 -13.69 34.00
#